data_AF-A0A0J8FWZ0-F1
#
_entry.id   AF-A0A0J8FWZ0-F1
#
_cell.length_a   1.000
_cell.length_b   1.000
_cell.length_c   1.000
_cell.angle_alpha   90.00
_cell.angle_beta   90.00
_cell.angle_gamma   90.00
#
_symmetry.space_group_name_H-M   'P 1'
#
loop_
_entity.id
_entity.type
_entity.pdbx_description
1 polymer ?
#
loop_
_entity_poly.entity_id
_entity_poly.type
_entity_poly.pdbx_seq_one_letter_code
_entity_poly.pdbx_strand_id
1 'polypeptide(L)' 'MYSQVDLAMDLEKALVNGFDVFRISKVAFEIYQNHGLEITAPMDRTLLTLMAMEEGEEFELTESELLALIAEIKAM' A
#
# COMPACT_ATOMS: atom_id res chain seq x y z
N MET A 1 3.13 -6.94 16.14
CA MET A 1 1.78 -6.75 15.60
C MET A 1 1.85 -5.55 14.69
N TYR A 2 2.04 -5.81 13.41
CA TYR A 2 1.97 -4.80 12.37
C TYR A 2 0.56 -4.20 12.33
N SER A 3 0.46 -2.88 12.41
CA SER A 3 -0.81 -2.17 12.51
C SER A 3 -1.11 -1.35 11.24
N GLN A 4 -2.33 -0.84 11.14
CA GLN A 4 -2.71 0.10 10.08
C GLN A 4 -1.88 1.39 10.10
N VAL A 5 -1.39 1.81 11.28
CA VAL A 5 -0.52 2.98 11.42
C VAL A 5 0.84 2.69 10.79
N ASP A 6 1.39 1.49 11.02
CA ASP A 6 2.64 1.07 10.41
C ASP A 6 2.51 0.97 8.89
N LEU A 7 1.41 0.38 8.40
CA LEU A 7 1.08 0.32 6.97
C LEU A 7 1.02 1.72 6.34
N ALA A 8 0.26 2.63 6.93
CA ALA A 8 0.15 3.98 6.41
C ALA A 8 1.49 4.72 6.40
N MET A 9 2.30 4.56 7.45
CA MET A 9 3.63 5.15 7.53
C MET A 9 4.59 4.60 6.45
N ASP A 10 4.56 3.30 6.18
CA ASP A 10 5.44 2.70 5.17
C ASP A 10 5.03 3.10 3.74
N LEU A 11 3.72 3.23 3.47
CA LEU A 11 3.22 3.77 2.21
C LEU A 11 3.58 5.25 2.03
N GLU A 12 3.49 6.06 3.09
CA GLU A 12 3.92 7.47 3.04
C GLU A 12 5.42 7.61 2.78
N LYS A 13 6.25 6.73 3.37
CA LYS A 13 7.70 6.69 3.08
C LYS A 13 7.98 6.37 1.62
N ALA A 14 7.19 5.49 1.00
CA ALA A 14 7.34 5.16 -0.42
C ALA A 14 7.13 6.39 -1.33
N LEU A 15 6.29 7.34 -0.90
CA LEU A 15 5.96 8.58 -1.60
C LEU A 15 6.97 9.72 -1.41
N VAL A 16 7.87 9.65 -0.42
CA VAL A 16 8.82 10.75 -0.11
C VAL A 16 9.67 11.15 -1.33
N ASN A 17 9.95 10.20 -2.23
CA ASN A 17 10.73 10.42 -3.45
C ASN A 17 9.85 10.46 -4.71
N GLY A 18 8.60 10.93 -4.57
CA GLY A 18 7.61 11.00 -5.63
C GLY A 18 6.81 9.70 -5.83
N PHE A 19 5.69 9.83 -6.53
CA PHE A 19 4.81 8.74 -6.91
C PHE A 19 5.46 7.87 -7.99
N ASP A 20 5.64 6.58 -7.69
CA ASP A 20 6.23 5.59 -8.59
C ASP A 20 5.54 4.24 -8.36
N VAL A 21 4.78 3.80 -9.37
CA VAL A 21 3.95 2.59 -9.33
C VAL A 21 4.76 1.35 -8.93
N PHE A 22 5.92 1.14 -9.57
CA PHE A 22 6.77 -0.02 -9.30
C PHE A 22 7.30 -0.03 -7.86
N ARG A 23 7.68 1.14 -7.34
CA ARG A 23 8.13 1.28 -5.95
C ARG A 23 7.00 0.98 -4.98
N ILE A 24 5.80 1.51 -5.23
CA ILE A 24 4.63 1.31 -4.36
C ILE A 24 4.23 -0.16 -4.34
N SER A 25 4.12 -0.80 -5.52
CA SER A 25 3.85 -2.23 -5.65
C SER A 25 4.87 -3.07 -4.88
N LYS A 26 6.16 -2.79 -5.09
CA LYS A 26 7.25 -3.50 -4.40
C LYS A 26 7.17 -3.36 -2.88
N VAL A 27 6.92 -2.16 -2.36
CA VAL A 27 6.77 -1.92 -0.92
C VAL A 27 5.56 -2.69 -0.37
N ALA A 28 4.43 -2.69 -1.08
CA ALA A 28 3.25 -3.46 -0.69
C ALA A 28 3.55 -4.97 -0.63
N PHE A 29 4.27 -5.50 -1.62
CA PHE A 29 4.69 -6.89 -1.63
C PHE A 29 5.64 -7.24 -0.47
N GLU A 30 6.60 -6.38 -0.16
CA GLU A 30 7.52 -6.56 0.98
C GLU A 30 6.77 -6.56 2.32
N ILE A 31 5.80 -5.65 2.51
CA ILE A 31 4.94 -5.63 3.70
C ILE A 31 4.13 -6.91 3.80
N TYR A 32 3.50 -7.35 2.71
CA TYR A 32 2.69 -8.56 2.66
C TYR A 32 3.50 -9.80 3.04
N GLN A 33 4.73 -9.94 2.54
CA GLN A 33 5.61 -11.06 2.91
C GLN A 33 6.05 -11.02 4.37
N ASN A 34 6.45 -9.85 4.87
CA ASN A 34 7.01 -9.71 6.20
C ASN A 34 5.94 -9.79 7.30
N HIS A 35 4.71 -9.36 7.00
CA HIS A 35 3.65 -9.17 7.99
C HIS A 35 2.35 -9.90 7.66
N GLY A 36 2.32 -10.79 6.66
CA GLY A 36 1.10 -11.47 6.18
C GLY A 36 0.29 -12.21 7.26
N LEU A 37 0.92 -12.66 8.34
CA LEU A 37 0.23 -13.30 9.47
C LEU A 37 -0.36 -12.31 10.49
N GLU A 38 0.04 -11.04 10.40
CA GLU A 38 -0.32 -9.97 11.34
C GLU A 38 -1.33 -8.99 10.74
N ILE A 39 -1.45 -8.92 9.41
CA ILE A 39 -2.34 -7.99 8.72
C ILE A 39 -3.82 -8.40 8.85
N THR A 40 -4.68 -7.39 8.93
CA THR A 40 -6.14 -7.57 8.94
C THR A 40 -6.69 -7.73 7.52
N ALA A 41 -7.91 -8.23 7.38
CA ALA A 41 -8.53 -8.43 6.07
C ALA A 41 -8.64 -7.14 5.20
N PRO A 42 -8.87 -5.93 5.74
CA PRO A 42 -8.83 -4.73 4.92
C PRO A 42 -7.40 -4.32 4.53
N MET A 43 -6.41 -4.49 5.42
CA MET A 43 -4.99 -4.25 5.08
C MET A 43 -4.53 -5.20 3.96
N ASP A 44 -4.93 -6.46 4.03
CA ASP A 44 -4.69 -7.47 2.99
C ASP A 44 -5.21 -7.01 1.62
N ARG A 45 -6.46 -6.56 1.54
CA ARG A 45 -7.05 -6.03 0.30
C ARG A 45 -6.28 -4.83 -0.23
N THR A 46 -5.94 -3.88 0.63
CA THR A 46 -5.12 -2.72 0.24
C THR A 46 -3.80 -3.18 -0.37
N LEU A 47 -3.08 -4.09 0.28
CA LEU A 47 -1.79 -4.57 -0.20
C LEU A 47 -1.92 -5.30 -1.55
N LEU A 48 -2.95 -6.14 -1.72
CA LEU A 48 -3.22 -6.81 -2.98
C LEU A 48 -3.54 -5.82 -4.11
N THR A 49 -4.31 -4.76 -3.84
CA THR A 49 -4.57 -3.69 -4.82
C THR A 49 -3.28 -2.99 -5.23
N LEU A 50 -2.42 -2.63 -4.27
CA LEU A 50 -1.17 -1.94 -4.55
C LEU A 50 -0.17 -2.81 -5.31
N MET A 51 -0.10 -4.10 -4.99
CA MET A 51 0.70 -5.07 -5.73
C MET A 51 0.23 -5.23 -7.18
N ALA A 52 -1.10 -5.21 -7.42
CA ALA A 52 -1.63 -5.35 -8.77
C ALA A 52 -1.30 -4.16 -9.68
N MET A 53 -0.89 -3.01 -9.13
CA MET A 53 -0.54 -1.84 -9.94
C MET A 53 0.63 -2.09 -10.90
N GLU A 54 1.50 -3.06 -10.64
CA GLU A 54 2.60 -3.39 -11.56
C GLU A 54 2.19 -4.28 -12.75
N GLU A 55 0.98 -4.85 -12.71
CA GLU A 55 0.48 -5.77 -13.76
C GLU A 55 0.04 -5.02 -15.03
N GLY A 56 -0.36 -3.74 -14.92
CA GLY A 56 -0.76 -2.93 -16.06
C GLY A 56 -1.44 -1.61 -15.69
N GLU A 57 -1.51 -0.68 -16.65
CA GLU A 57 -2.12 0.65 -16.50
C GLU A 57 -3.58 0.59 -16.02
N GLU A 58 -4.29 -0.50 -16.28
CA GLU A 58 -5.67 -0.71 -15.83
C GLU A 58 -5.81 -0.90 -14.31
N PHE A 59 -4.71 -1.23 -13.63
CA PHE A 59 -4.65 -1.40 -12.18
C PHE A 59 -3.92 -0.26 -11.48
N GLU A 60 -3.28 0.64 -12.24
CA GLU A 60 -2.55 1.77 -11.68
C GLU A 60 -3.51 2.75 -10.99
N LEU A 61 -3.24 2.99 -9.71
CA LEU A 61 -3.82 4.12 -9.01
C LEU A 61 -3.13 5.41 -9.43
N THR A 62 -3.85 6.52 -9.41
CA THR A 62 -3.25 7.85 -9.41
C THR A 62 -2.67 8.18 -8.03
N GLU A 63 -1.75 9.16 -7.98
CA GLU A 63 -1.20 9.65 -6.72
C GLU A 63 -2.29 10.13 -5.74
N SER A 64 -3.35 10.77 -6.26
CA SER A 64 -4.47 11.22 -5.44
C SER A 64 -5.29 10.06 -4.87
N GLU A 65 -5.51 8.99 -5.64
CA GLU A 65 -6.20 7.80 -5.16
C GLU A 65 -5.39 7.06 -4.10
N LEU A 66 -4.06 6.99 -4.25
CA LEU A 66 -3.20 6.42 -3.23
C LEU A 66 -3.21 7.26 -1.94
N LEU A 67 -3.16 8.59 -2.04
CA LEU A 67 -3.27 9.45 -0.86
C LEU A 67 -4.62 9.29 -0.15
N ALA A 68 -5.72 9.13 -0.90
CA ALA A 68 -7.03 8.83 -0.33
C ALA A 68 -7.03 7.47 0.37
N LEU A 69 -6.45 6.44 -0.24
CA LEU A 69 -6.31 5.11 0.35
C LEU A 69 -5.52 5.14 1.65
N ILE A 70 -4.40 5.89 1.71
CA ILE A 70 -3.61 6.08 2.94
C ILE A 70 -4.45 6.75 4.03
N ALA A 71 -5.25 7.76 3.67
CA ALA A 71 -6.14 8.43 4.62
C ALA A 71 -7.22 7.48 5.18
N GLU A 72 -7.78 6.60 4.33
CA GLU A 72 -8.74 5.58 4.76
C GLU A 72 -8.11 4.58 5.73
N ILE A 73 -6.89 4.07 5.44
CA ILE A 73 -6.15 3.16 6.33
C ILE A 73 -5.97 3.75 7.73
N LYS A 74 -5.67 5.06 7.80
CA LYS A 74 -5.50 5.78 9.08
C LYS A 74 -6.79 5.91 9.88
N ALA A 75 -7.95 5.86 9.22
CA ALA A 75 -9.27 6.06 9.82
C ALA A 75 -9.98 4.76 10.23
N MET A 76 -9.37 3.59 9.97
CA MET A 76 -9.91 2.26 10.28
C MET A 76 -9.98 1.93 11.79
#